data_AF-A0A9X5CR58-F1
#
_entry.id   AF-A0A9X5CR58-F1
#
_cell.length_a   1.000
_cell.length_b   1.000
_cell.length_c   1.000
_cell.angle_alpha   90.00
_cell.angle_beta   90.00
_cell.angle_gamma   90.00
#
_symmetry.space_group_name_H-M   'P 1'
#
loop_
_entity.id
_entity.type
_entity.pdbx_description
1 polymer ?
#
loop_
_entity_poly.entity_id
_entity_poly.type
_entity_poly.pdbx_seq_one_letter_code
_entity_poly.pdbx_strand_id
1 'polypeptide(L)'
;LGTGLIGGAVTGAWLADGPEGPGTRHAFAVAGDLWHEVPVDQLFPPTVQGRGAGPGEADRVWTRIAVAPDSGCKGAFDALLTRVLAPVGCERLLRATYTDATQSHVTTVGLLFTEADAAGMEGLARRFERERLDRRGDLMPLPYAAKDTAAEGFGPEQRASWAISVLTDAPVVVYAVSGWADGRTVDEPQPAEDAMRSGAGTAPAQAGLGHEARGLADRFERALRQRAGTPTERPS
;
A
#
# COMPACT_ATOMS: atom_id res chain seq x y z
N LEU A 1 25.87 18.14 -61.95
CA LEU A 1 26.55 17.20 -61.04
C LEU A 1 26.43 17.75 -59.63
N GLY A 2 25.60 17.13 -58.77
CA GLY A 2 25.53 17.52 -57.35
C GLY A 2 24.13 17.41 -56.74
N THR A 3 23.67 16.19 -56.48
CA THR A 3 22.58 15.92 -55.54
C THR A 3 23.05 14.78 -54.63
N GLY A 4 23.36 15.10 -53.37
CA GLY A 4 23.68 14.13 -52.34
C GLY A 4 22.77 14.36 -51.13
N LEU A 5 21.65 13.65 -51.08
CA LEU A 5 20.83 13.48 -49.88
C LEU A 5 21.35 12.23 -49.17
N ILE A 6 22.00 12.38 -48.02
CA ILE A 6 22.26 11.27 -47.12
C ILE A 6 21.12 11.27 -46.09
N GLY A 7 20.23 10.30 -46.24
CA GLY A 7 19.20 10.00 -45.26
C GLY A 7 19.81 9.40 -43.99
N GLY A 8 19.58 10.05 -42.86
CA GLY A 8 19.85 9.49 -41.54
C GLY A 8 18.64 8.69 -41.08
N ALA A 9 18.70 7.36 -41.23
CA ALA A 9 17.77 6.47 -40.54
C ALA A 9 18.23 6.35 -39.08
N VAL A 10 17.56 7.05 -38.16
CA VAL A 10 17.73 6.81 -36.73
C VAL A 10 16.90 5.58 -36.39
N THR A 11 17.50 4.39 -36.45
CA THR A 11 16.89 3.19 -35.88
C THR A 11 16.94 3.33 -34.36
N GLY A 12 15.86 3.86 -33.78
CA GLY A 12 15.61 3.78 -32.34
C GLY A 12 15.39 2.33 -31.96
N ALA A 13 16.43 1.68 -31.45
CA ALA A 13 16.31 0.38 -30.82
C ALA A 13 15.54 0.58 -29.50
N TRP A 14 14.25 0.25 -29.51
CA TRP A 14 13.51 0.02 -28.28
C TRP A 14 14.08 -1.26 -27.65
N LEU A 15 15.02 -1.07 -26.71
CA LEU A 15 15.41 -2.14 -25.79
C LEU A 15 14.20 -2.39 -24.89
N ALA A 16 13.50 -3.48 -25.13
CA ALA A 16 12.61 -4.06 -24.14
C ALA A 16 13.51 -4.54 -23.00
N ASP A 17 13.71 -3.68 -22.00
CA ASP A 17 14.45 -4.03 -20.80
C ASP A 17 13.78 -5.22 -20.12
N GLY A 18 14.56 -6.25 -19.81
CA GLY A 18 14.11 -7.37 -19.00
C GLY A 18 13.79 -6.94 -17.56
N PRO A 19 13.30 -7.86 -16.71
CA PRO A 19 12.93 -7.55 -15.33
C PRO A 19 14.07 -6.96 -14.48
N GLU A 20 15.33 -7.03 -14.93
CA GLU A 20 16.51 -6.45 -14.26
C GLU A 20 17.24 -5.37 -15.09
N GLY A 21 16.62 -4.89 -16.18
CA GLY A 21 17.18 -3.88 -17.06
C GLY A 21 17.43 -2.53 -16.36
N PRO A 22 18.29 -1.66 -16.92
CA PRO A 22 18.53 -0.31 -16.40
C PRO A 22 17.25 0.49 -16.11
N GLY A 23 16.21 0.38 -16.94
CA GLY A 23 14.91 1.01 -16.73
C GLY A 23 14.21 0.54 -15.45
N THR A 24 14.21 -0.77 -15.17
CA THR A 24 13.60 -1.32 -13.95
C THR A 24 14.35 -0.88 -12.69
N ARG A 25 15.69 -0.88 -12.74
CA ARG A 25 16.51 -0.37 -11.63
C ARG A 25 16.28 1.12 -11.37
N HIS A 26 16.09 1.90 -12.42
CA HIS A 26 15.74 3.31 -12.29
C HIS A 26 14.36 3.51 -11.66
N ALA A 27 13.32 2.80 -12.13
CA ALA A 27 11.98 2.87 -11.58
C ALA A 27 11.94 2.46 -10.09
N PHE A 28 12.69 1.42 -9.71
CA PHE A 28 12.81 0.99 -8.32
C PHE A 28 13.40 2.10 -7.42
N ALA A 29 14.47 2.76 -7.88
CA ALA A 29 15.08 3.87 -7.16
C ALA A 29 14.11 5.07 -7.03
N VAL A 30 13.47 5.48 -8.14
CA VAL A 30 12.44 6.54 -8.15
C VAL A 30 11.31 6.21 -7.18
N ALA A 31 10.87 4.95 -7.13
CA ALA A 31 9.83 4.52 -6.20
C ALA A 31 10.24 4.71 -4.73
N GLY A 32 11.52 4.50 -4.41
CA GLY A 32 12.07 4.71 -3.07
C GLY A 32 12.11 6.18 -2.64
N ASP A 33 12.20 7.10 -3.59
CA ASP A 33 12.27 8.54 -3.34
C ASP A 33 10.87 9.20 -3.22
N LEU A 34 9.80 8.51 -3.61
CA LEU A 34 8.45 9.09 -3.65
C LEU A 34 7.98 9.67 -2.30
N TRP A 35 8.44 9.16 -1.15
CA TRP A 35 8.01 9.66 0.15
C TRP A 35 8.47 11.09 0.44
N HIS A 36 9.59 11.53 -0.16
CA HIS A 36 10.12 12.88 0.02
C HIS A 36 9.82 13.80 -1.16
N GLU A 37 9.67 13.26 -2.38
CA GLU A 37 9.41 14.05 -3.59
C GLU A 37 7.94 14.35 -3.83
N VAL A 38 7.04 13.41 -3.45
CA VAL A 38 5.62 13.52 -3.77
C VAL A 38 4.87 14.19 -2.61
N PRO A 39 4.09 15.26 -2.88
CA PRO A 39 3.27 15.88 -1.84
C PRO A 39 2.34 14.88 -1.17
N VAL A 40 2.12 15.05 0.13
CA VAL A 40 1.31 14.14 0.94
C VAL A 40 -0.12 13.97 0.43
N ASP A 41 -0.70 15.01 -0.18
CA ASP A 41 -2.04 14.97 -0.78
C ASP A 41 -2.08 14.22 -2.11
N GLN A 42 -0.94 13.99 -2.73
CA GLN A 42 -0.83 13.08 -3.86
C GLN A 42 -0.56 11.67 -3.35
N LEU A 43 0.37 11.48 -2.40
CA LEU A 43 0.62 10.16 -1.80
C LEU A 43 -0.65 9.57 -1.19
N PHE A 44 -1.36 10.35 -0.37
CA PHE A 44 -2.64 10.02 0.26
C PHE A 44 -3.72 10.99 -0.22
N PRO A 45 -4.38 10.73 -1.35
CA PRO A 45 -5.43 11.60 -1.86
C PRO A 45 -6.54 11.86 -0.83
N PRO A 46 -7.11 13.08 -0.76
CA PRO A 46 -8.26 13.37 0.09
C PRO A 46 -9.46 12.45 -0.16
N THR A 47 -9.63 12.00 -1.41
CA THR A 47 -10.65 11.03 -1.81
C THR A 47 -10.02 9.95 -2.66
N VAL A 48 -10.33 8.68 -2.37
CA VAL A 48 -9.89 7.52 -3.14
C VAL A 48 -11.10 6.84 -3.76
N GLN A 49 -11.06 6.65 -5.08
CA GLN A 49 -12.16 6.06 -5.83
C GLN A 49 -12.01 4.55 -5.99
N GLY A 50 -13.06 3.84 -5.59
CA GLY A 50 -13.12 2.43 -5.30
C GLY A 50 -13.82 1.56 -6.33
N ARG A 51 -13.67 1.83 -7.64
CA ARG A 51 -14.40 1.05 -8.66
C ARG A 51 -14.20 -0.46 -8.51
N GLY A 52 -15.30 -1.21 -8.41
CA GLY A 52 -15.26 -2.67 -8.27
C GLY A 52 -14.65 -3.20 -6.95
N ALA A 53 -14.40 -2.36 -5.95
CA ALA A 53 -13.67 -2.78 -4.76
C ALA A 53 -14.53 -3.46 -3.69
N GLY A 54 -15.83 -3.21 -3.72
CA GLY A 54 -16.79 -3.69 -2.74
C GLY A 54 -17.30 -5.11 -3.04
N PRO A 55 -18.13 -5.65 -2.13
CA PRO A 55 -18.82 -6.92 -2.35
C PRO A 55 -19.60 -6.89 -3.65
N GLY A 56 -19.53 -7.97 -4.43
CA GLY A 56 -20.21 -8.07 -5.73
C GLY A 56 -19.77 -7.01 -6.75
N GLU A 57 -18.49 -6.58 -6.68
CA GLU A 57 -17.91 -5.53 -7.54
C GLU A 57 -18.60 -4.16 -7.38
N ALA A 58 -19.20 -3.89 -6.22
CA ALA A 58 -19.74 -2.57 -5.94
C ALA A 58 -18.63 -1.52 -5.86
N ASP A 59 -18.92 -0.31 -6.33
CA ASP A 59 -18.00 0.81 -6.18
C ASP A 59 -17.90 1.24 -4.72
N ARG A 60 -16.68 1.60 -4.30
CA ARG A 60 -16.39 2.21 -2.99
C ARG A 60 -15.91 3.64 -3.16
N VAL A 61 -16.05 4.44 -2.11
CA VAL A 61 -15.42 5.76 -2.01
C VAL A 61 -14.88 5.88 -0.60
N TRP A 62 -13.64 6.33 -0.48
CA TRP A 62 -13.00 6.60 0.80
C TRP A 62 -12.61 8.06 0.89
N THR A 63 -12.85 8.68 2.05
CA THR A 63 -12.44 10.04 2.35
C THR A 63 -11.38 10.03 3.44
N ARG A 64 -10.26 10.69 3.19
CA ARG A 64 -9.15 10.80 4.13
C ARG A 64 -9.59 11.68 5.30
N ILE A 65 -9.50 11.13 6.51
CA ILE A 65 -9.84 11.84 7.75
C ILE A 65 -8.61 12.22 8.56
N ALA A 66 -7.47 11.58 8.31
CA ALA A 66 -6.22 11.92 8.98
C ALA A 66 -4.98 11.50 8.18
N VAL A 67 -3.88 12.20 8.43
CA VAL A 67 -2.53 11.80 8.03
C VAL A 67 -1.66 11.78 9.29
N ALA A 68 -0.87 10.72 9.46
CA ALA A 68 0.03 10.63 10.60
C ALA A 68 1.15 11.68 10.50
N PRO A 69 1.51 12.34 11.60
CA PRO A 69 2.69 13.16 11.66
C PRO A 69 3.91 12.37 11.22
N ASP A 70 4.81 13.10 10.57
CA ASP A 70 6.02 12.55 10.03
C ASP A 70 6.89 11.95 11.14
N SER A 71 7.05 10.63 11.11
CA SER A 71 7.73 9.86 12.15
C SER A 71 8.45 8.66 11.53
N GLY A 72 9.61 8.32 12.09
CA GLY A 72 10.32 7.08 11.70
C GLY A 72 9.57 5.82 12.16
N CYS A 73 10.09 4.64 11.85
CA CYS A 73 9.43 3.37 12.17
C CYS A 73 9.45 2.93 13.64
N LYS A 74 10.03 3.72 14.55
CA LYS A 74 10.16 3.32 15.95
C LYS A 74 8.78 3.18 16.59
N GLY A 75 8.43 1.97 17.04
CA GLY A 75 7.14 1.68 17.66
C GLY A 75 5.96 1.69 16.70
N ALA A 76 6.23 1.66 15.39
CA ALA A 76 5.19 1.74 14.36
C ALA A 76 4.42 0.42 14.15
N PHE A 77 5.02 -0.70 14.57
CA PHE A 77 4.47 -2.04 14.39
C PHE A 77 4.53 -2.82 15.70
N ASP A 78 3.66 -3.82 15.82
CA ASP A 78 3.78 -4.81 16.88
C ASP A 78 5.10 -5.59 16.76
N ALA A 79 5.63 -6.06 17.89
CA ALA A 79 7.00 -6.57 17.98
C ALA A 79 7.31 -7.72 17.01
N LEU A 80 6.33 -8.58 16.70
CA LEU A 80 6.52 -9.68 15.75
C LEU A 80 6.61 -9.18 14.30
N LEU A 81 5.73 -8.25 13.90
CA LEU A 81 5.78 -7.64 12.57
C LEU A 81 7.08 -6.84 12.39
N THR A 82 7.55 -6.12 13.43
CA THR A 82 8.87 -5.47 13.40
C THR A 82 9.99 -6.46 13.09
N ARG A 83 9.99 -7.66 13.70
CA ARG A 83 11.02 -8.68 13.43
C ARG A 83 10.92 -9.27 12.03
N VAL A 84 9.70 -9.40 11.49
CA VAL A 84 9.48 -9.90 10.12
C VAL A 84 10.03 -8.90 9.09
N LEU A 85 9.83 -7.60 9.33
CA LEU A 85 10.24 -6.53 8.42
C LEU A 85 11.69 -6.06 8.63
N ALA A 86 12.31 -6.39 9.76
CA ALA A 86 13.70 -6.00 10.07
C ALA A 86 14.73 -6.28 8.94
N PRO A 87 14.66 -7.39 8.17
CA PRO A 87 15.62 -7.65 7.09
C PRO A 87 15.60 -6.64 5.94
N VAL A 88 14.50 -5.90 5.76
CA VAL A 88 14.40 -4.87 4.71
C VAL A 88 14.66 -3.45 5.22
N GLY A 89 14.91 -3.29 6.53
CA GLY A 89 15.13 -1.98 7.14
C GLY A 89 13.89 -1.08 7.15
N CYS A 90 14.08 0.17 7.56
CA CYS A 90 13.05 1.18 7.45
C CYS A 90 13.67 2.55 7.20
N GLU A 91 13.41 3.05 6.00
CA GLU A 91 13.70 4.43 5.63
C GLU A 91 12.60 5.36 6.16
N ARG A 92 11.33 5.07 5.83
CA ARG A 92 10.21 5.89 6.26
C ARG A 92 8.92 5.10 6.39
N LEU A 93 8.07 5.46 7.34
CA LEU A 93 6.69 5.01 7.38
C LEU A 93 5.74 6.20 7.28
N LEU A 94 4.91 6.18 6.25
CA LEU A 94 3.82 7.13 6.11
C LEU A 94 2.49 6.43 6.35
N ARG A 95 1.54 7.11 6.98
CA ARG A 95 0.19 6.56 7.24
C ARG A 95 -0.89 7.61 7.03
N ALA A 96 -2.03 7.16 6.53
CA ALA A 96 -3.25 7.96 6.50
C ALA A 96 -4.45 7.08 6.83
N THR A 97 -5.45 7.69 7.47
CA THR A 97 -6.69 7.01 7.85
C THR A 97 -7.83 7.57 7.02
N TYR A 98 -8.65 6.66 6.52
CA TYR A 98 -9.80 6.91 5.66
C TYR A 98 -11.07 6.44 6.33
N THR A 99 -12.19 7.09 6.01
CA THR A 99 -13.53 6.61 6.29
C THR A 99 -14.22 6.22 4.99
N ASP A 100 -15.12 5.24 5.04
CA ASP A 100 -15.94 4.88 3.88
C ASP A 100 -17.09 5.87 3.66
N ALA A 101 -17.80 5.75 2.55
CA ALA A 101 -18.92 6.63 2.21
C ALA A 101 -20.06 6.64 3.26
N THR A 102 -20.24 5.54 4.01
CA THR A 102 -21.25 5.44 5.07
C THR A 102 -20.75 5.93 6.43
N GLN A 103 -19.45 6.25 6.54
CA GLN A 103 -18.77 6.59 7.79
C GLN A 103 -18.88 5.52 8.88
N SER A 104 -19.11 4.27 8.50
CA SER A 104 -19.24 3.14 9.41
C SER A 104 -17.91 2.42 9.62
N HIS A 105 -16.99 2.57 8.67
CA HIS A 105 -15.68 1.93 8.68
C HIS A 105 -14.56 2.96 8.67
N VAL A 106 -13.48 2.62 9.36
CA VAL A 106 -12.21 3.33 9.30
C VAL A 106 -11.14 2.39 8.78
N THR A 107 -10.26 2.88 7.92
CA THR A 107 -9.15 2.10 7.37
C THR A 107 -7.87 2.93 7.37
N THR A 108 -6.86 2.45 8.08
CA THR A 108 -5.51 3.03 8.00
C THR A 108 -4.74 2.35 6.88
N VAL A 109 -4.20 3.14 5.95
CA VAL A 109 -3.20 2.71 4.97
C VAL A 109 -1.83 3.12 5.46
N GLY A 110 -0.85 2.23 5.36
CA GLY A 110 0.54 2.55 5.61
C GLY A 110 1.44 2.17 4.45
N LEU A 111 2.42 3.04 4.20
CA LEU A 111 3.47 2.87 3.19
C LEU A 111 4.81 2.83 3.92
N LEU A 112 5.36 1.64 4.09
CA LEU A 112 6.70 1.44 4.64
C LEU A 112 7.71 1.47 3.49
N PHE A 113 8.44 2.57 3.37
CA PHE A 113 9.62 2.69 2.52
C PHE A 113 10.80 2.01 3.24
N THR A 114 11.46 1.11 2.51
CA THR A 114 12.49 0.20 3.03
C THR A 114 13.87 0.60 2.53
N GLU A 115 14.91 0.08 3.16
CA GLU A 115 16.31 0.29 2.75
C GLU A 115 16.81 -0.83 1.80
N ALA A 116 15.96 -1.84 1.55
CA ALA A 116 16.33 -2.99 0.73
C ALA A 116 16.35 -2.68 -0.76
N ASP A 117 17.22 -3.39 -1.47
CA ASP A 117 17.17 -3.49 -2.92
C ASP A 117 16.07 -4.47 -3.39
N ALA A 118 15.92 -4.59 -4.71
CA ALA A 118 14.92 -5.48 -5.31
C ALA A 118 15.07 -6.95 -4.85
N ALA A 119 16.31 -7.44 -4.72
CA ALA A 119 16.57 -8.82 -4.27
C ALA A 119 16.15 -9.04 -2.81
N GLY A 120 16.38 -8.05 -1.93
CA GLY A 120 15.91 -8.06 -0.55
C GLY A 120 14.38 -8.05 -0.46
N MET A 121 13.72 -7.21 -1.27
CA MET A 121 12.26 -7.15 -1.34
C MET A 121 11.64 -8.45 -1.87
N GLU A 122 12.23 -9.05 -2.91
CA GLU A 122 11.83 -10.39 -3.37
C GLU A 122 12.02 -11.47 -2.29
N GLY A 123 13.13 -11.40 -1.54
CA GLY A 123 13.38 -12.29 -0.41
C GLY A 123 12.28 -12.21 0.65
N LEU A 124 11.84 -10.99 0.97
CA LEU A 124 10.73 -10.74 1.87
C LEU A 124 9.41 -11.26 1.29
N ALA A 125 9.11 -10.98 0.02
CA ALA A 125 7.89 -11.44 -0.64
C ALA A 125 7.78 -12.97 -0.65
N ARG A 126 8.86 -13.68 -1.02
CA ARG A 126 8.93 -15.15 -0.98
C ARG A 126 8.72 -15.70 0.43
N ARG A 127 9.20 -14.99 1.46
CA ARG A 127 8.98 -15.38 2.86
C ARG A 127 7.50 -15.23 3.24
N PHE A 128 6.89 -14.09 2.91
CA PHE A 128 5.46 -13.85 3.15
C PHE A 128 4.60 -14.94 2.53
N GLU A 129 4.88 -15.30 1.27
CA GLU A 129 4.16 -16.36 0.56
C GLU A 129 4.36 -17.74 1.21
N ARG A 130 5.61 -18.16 1.42
CA ARG A 130 5.95 -19.49 1.96
C ARG A 130 5.42 -19.70 3.37
N GLU A 131 5.50 -18.68 4.22
CA GLU A 131 5.12 -18.77 5.64
C GLU A 131 3.70 -18.21 5.90
N ARG A 132 2.99 -17.76 4.86
CA ARG A 132 1.63 -17.18 4.94
C ARG A 132 1.55 -16.06 5.97
N LEU A 133 2.57 -15.21 6.02
CA LEU A 133 2.71 -14.18 7.05
C LEU A 133 1.62 -13.10 6.95
N ASP A 134 1.12 -12.86 5.75
CA ASP A 134 -0.03 -11.99 5.47
C ASP A 134 -1.34 -12.49 6.11
N ARG A 135 -1.41 -13.77 6.51
CA ARG A 135 -2.60 -14.39 7.11
C ARG A 135 -2.56 -14.48 8.63
N ARG A 136 -1.44 -14.12 9.24
CA ARG A 136 -1.24 -14.25 10.68
C ARG A 136 -1.78 -13.03 11.43
N GLY A 137 -2.75 -13.23 12.32
CA GLY A 137 -3.33 -12.16 13.14
C GLY A 137 -2.33 -11.49 14.09
N ASP A 138 -1.27 -12.19 14.51
CA ASP A 138 -0.19 -11.64 15.34
C ASP A 138 0.85 -10.81 14.55
N LEU A 139 0.66 -10.70 13.23
CA LEU A 139 1.42 -9.83 12.32
C LEU A 139 0.56 -8.70 11.74
N MET A 140 -0.59 -8.42 12.34
CA MET A 140 -1.49 -7.37 11.87
C MET A 140 -0.89 -5.97 12.10
N PRO A 141 -0.88 -5.08 11.09
CA PRO A 141 -0.32 -3.73 11.23
C PRO A 141 -1.06 -2.89 12.26
N LEU A 142 -0.41 -1.89 12.84
CA LEU A 142 -1.05 -0.92 13.74
C LEU A 142 -1.79 0.16 12.94
N PRO A 143 -3.00 0.56 13.37
CA PRO A 143 -3.72 1.67 12.78
C PRO A 143 -3.12 3.01 13.20
N TYR A 144 -3.65 4.09 12.64
CA TYR A 144 -3.41 5.45 13.10
C TYR A 144 -4.72 6.07 13.61
N ALA A 145 -4.85 6.13 14.93
CA ALA A 145 -6.00 6.68 15.65
C ALA A 145 -5.83 8.19 15.86
N ALA A 146 -6.30 8.99 14.90
CA ALA A 146 -6.27 10.45 15.03
C ALA A 146 -7.38 10.93 15.96
N LYS A 147 -7.01 11.76 16.95
CA LYS A 147 -7.95 12.43 17.86
C LYS A 147 -8.90 13.34 17.08
N ASP A 148 -10.09 13.54 17.64
CA ASP A 148 -11.12 14.42 17.05
C ASP A 148 -11.56 13.98 15.65
N THR A 149 -11.44 12.68 15.35
CA THR A 149 -11.90 12.05 14.11
C THR A 149 -12.65 10.74 14.40
N ALA A 150 -13.34 10.20 13.39
CA ALA A 150 -13.96 8.87 13.48
C ALA A 150 -12.96 7.73 13.79
N ALA A 151 -11.66 7.97 13.64
CA ALA A 151 -10.62 7.00 13.97
C ALA A 151 -10.09 7.11 15.40
N GLU A 152 -10.60 8.02 16.25
CA GLU A 152 -10.07 8.22 17.60
C GLU A 152 -10.07 6.94 18.44
N GLY A 153 -11.11 6.10 18.30
CA GLY A 153 -11.19 4.80 18.94
C GLY A 153 -10.48 3.67 18.21
N PHE A 154 -9.88 3.90 17.04
CA PHE A 154 -9.36 2.84 16.17
C PHE A 154 -7.94 2.39 16.59
N GLY A 155 -7.85 1.73 17.73
CA GLY A 155 -6.61 1.22 18.31
C GLY A 155 -6.31 -0.25 17.98
N PRO A 156 -5.32 -0.85 18.68
CA PRO A 156 -4.90 -2.23 18.47
C PRO A 156 -6.02 -3.29 18.57
N GLU A 157 -7.01 -3.07 19.42
CA GLU A 157 -8.11 -4.01 19.68
C GLU A 157 -9.28 -3.88 18.70
N GLN A 158 -9.31 -2.78 17.93
CA GLN A 158 -10.36 -2.47 16.95
C GLN A 158 -10.03 -2.93 15.53
N ARG A 159 -8.82 -3.47 15.33
CA ARG A 159 -8.38 -3.98 14.03
C ARG A 159 -9.17 -5.24 13.67
N ALA A 160 -9.89 -5.20 12.55
CA ALA A 160 -10.84 -6.25 12.16
C ALA A 160 -10.38 -7.05 10.94
N SER A 161 -9.81 -6.36 9.95
CA SER A 161 -9.28 -7.00 8.75
C SER A 161 -8.08 -6.25 8.21
N TRP A 162 -7.17 -6.96 7.53
CA TRP A 162 -5.95 -6.36 7.03
C TRP A 162 -5.48 -6.97 5.71
N ALA A 163 -4.70 -6.20 4.97
CA ALA A 163 -3.96 -6.64 3.80
C ALA A 163 -2.52 -6.12 3.91
N ILE A 164 -1.54 -6.94 3.56
CA ILE A 164 -0.12 -6.56 3.45
C ILE A 164 0.35 -6.99 2.05
N SER A 165 0.96 -6.07 1.32
CA SER A 165 1.54 -6.28 -0.01
C SER A 165 3.01 -5.87 0.02
N VAL A 166 3.90 -6.81 -0.27
CA VAL A 166 5.33 -6.54 -0.44
C VAL A 166 5.56 -6.27 -1.92
N LEU A 167 5.93 -5.04 -2.28
CA LEU A 167 6.22 -4.71 -3.67
C LEU A 167 7.63 -5.19 -4.00
N THR A 168 7.80 -5.96 -5.07
CA THR A 168 9.12 -6.43 -5.54
C THR A 168 9.73 -5.47 -6.55
N ASP A 169 8.89 -4.62 -7.14
CA ASP A 169 9.21 -3.61 -8.14
C ASP A 169 9.41 -2.20 -7.54
N ALA A 170 9.26 -2.06 -6.22
CA ALA A 170 9.51 -0.85 -5.45
C ALA A 170 9.97 -1.23 -4.04
N PRO A 171 10.81 -0.42 -3.36
CA PRO A 171 11.25 -0.69 -1.99
C PRO A 171 10.17 -0.30 -0.97
N VAL A 172 8.92 -0.76 -1.18
CA VAL A 172 7.76 -0.37 -0.38
C VAL A 172 6.96 -1.61 0.05
N VAL A 173 6.61 -1.68 1.34
CA VAL A 173 5.54 -2.55 1.85
C VAL A 173 4.29 -1.71 2.05
N VAL A 174 3.23 -2.02 1.31
CA VAL A 174 1.92 -1.38 1.44
C VAL A 174 1.09 -2.23 2.37
N TYR A 175 0.42 -1.60 3.34
CA TYR A 175 -0.58 -2.29 4.13
C TYR A 175 -1.83 -1.45 4.31
N ALA A 176 -2.93 -2.13 4.60
CA ALA A 176 -4.16 -1.52 5.06
C ALA A 176 -4.74 -2.34 6.21
N VAL A 177 -5.29 -1.67 7.21
CA VAL A 177 -6.01 -2.29 8.33
C VAL A 177 -7.32 -1.54 8.54
N SER A 178 -8.43 -2.28 8.54
CA SER A 178 -9.78 -1.76 8.65
C SER A 178 -10.44 -2.18 9.97
N GLY A 179 -11.40 -1.37 10.41
CA GLY A 179 -12.21 -1.59 11.60
C GLY A 179 -13.48 -0.76 11.56
N TRP A 180 -14.30 -0.89 12.60
CA TRP A 180 -15.51 -0.08 12.74
C TRP A 180 -15.19 1.30 13.33
N ALA A 181 -15.89 2.32 12.82
CA ALA A 181 -15.73 3.70 13.27
C ALA A 181 -16.25 3.94 14.71
N ASP A 182 -17.06 3.03 15.24
CA ASP A 182 -17.62 3.14 16.61
C ASP A 182 -16.69 2.60 17.71
N GLY A 183 -15.48 2.15 17.34
CA GLY A 183 -14.46 1.73 18.28
C GLY A 183 -14.70 0.37 18.96
N ARG A 184 -15.67 -0.43 18.48
CA ARG A 184 -15.90 -1.78 19.02
C ARG A 184 -14.68 -2.68 18.85
N THR A 185 -14.41 -3.52 19.85
CA THR A 185 -13.34 -4.52 19.80
C THR A 185 -13.71 -5.67 18.87
N VAL A 186 -12.71 -6.42 18.42
CA VAL A 186 -12.88 -7.54 17.50
C VAL A 186 -12.25 -8.79 18.07
N ASP A 187 -13.07 -9.79 18.36
CA ASP A 187 -12.59 -11.05 18.94
C ASP A 187 -11.87 -11.93 17.91
N GLU A 188 -12.37 -11.92 16.66
CA GLU A 188 -11.87 -12.75 15.56
C GLU A 188 -11.51 -11.88 14.35
N PRO A 189 -10.38 -11.16 14.37
CA PRO A 189 -9.89 -10.45 13.20
C PRO A 189 -9.46 -11.45 12.12
N GLN A 190 -9.68 -11.12 10.85
CA GLN A 190 -9.35 -12.00 9.73
C GLN A 190 -8.65 -11.26 8.59
N PRO A 191 -7.66 -11.88 7.92
CA PRO A 191 -7.01 -11.26 6.77
C PRO A 191 -8.04 -11.02 5.67
N ALA A 192 -7.87 -9.93 4.92
CA ALA A 192 -8.84 -9.44 3.96
C ALA A 192 -9.24 -10.51 2.94
N GLU A 193 -8.28 -11.30 2.46
CA GLU A 193 -8.55 -12.37 1.52
C GLU A 193 -9.47 -13.46 2.10
N ASP A 194 -9.35 -13.78 3.39
CA ASP A 194 -10.27 -14.75 4.04
C ASP A 194 -11.65 -14.14 4.30
N ALA A 195 -11.70 -12.87 4.71
CA ALA A 195 -12.94 -12.14 4.95
C ALA A 195 -13.74 -11.89 3.65
N MET A 196 -13.07 -11.86 2.49
CA MET A 196 -13.70 -11.69 1.18
C MET A 196 -14.12 -13.02 0.51
N ARG A 197 -13.85 -14.17 1.14
CA ARG A 197 -14.26 -15.46 0.57
C ARG A 197 -15.78 -15.58 0.52
N SER A 198 -16.28 -16.18 -0.56
CA SER A 198 -17.69 -16.52 -0.68
C SER A 198 -18.15 -17.39 0.49
N GLY A 199 -19.28 -17.02 1.10
CA GLY A 199 -19.86 -17.72 2.25
C GLY A 199 -19.19 -17.47 3.60
N ALA A 200 -18.21 -16.55 3.69
CA ALA A 200 -17.62 -16.18 4.98
C ALA A 200 -18.65 -15.47 5.87
N GLY A 201 -18.94 -16.05 7.04
CA GLY A 201 -19.99 -15.59 7.96
C GLY A 201 -19.50 -14.79 9.17
N THR A 202 -18.20 -14.47 9.24
CA THR A 202 -17.63 -13.72 10.37
C THR A 202 -18.03 -12.25 10.32
N ALA A 203 -17.97 -11.56 11.46
CA ALA A 203 -18.33 -10.15 11.53
C ALA A 203 -17.51 -9.27 10.56
N PRO A 204 -16.17 -9.43 10.43
CA PRO A 204 -15.41 -8.67 9.44
C PRO A 204 -15.81 -8.98 7.99
N ALA A 205 -16.17 -10.23 7.68
CA ALA A 205 -16.60 -10.63 6.35
C ALA A 205 -17.95 -10.01 5.98
N GLN A 206 -18.96 -10.16 6.85
CA GLN A 206 -20.31 -9.66 6.61
C GLN A 206 -20.39 -8.13 6.61
N ALA A 207 -19.52 -7.46 7.38
CA ALA A 207 -19.38 -6.00 7.32
C ALA A 207 -18.63 -5.52 6.06
N GLY A 208 -17.96 -6.40 5.32
CA GLY A 208 -17.16 -6.03 4.15
C GLY A 208 -15.83 -5.36 4.50
N LEU A 209 -15.31 -5.53 5.72
CA LEU A 209 -14.06 -4.92 6.17
C LEU A 209 -12.83 -5.42 5.41
N GLY A 210 -12.88 -6.66 4.90
CA GLY A 210 -11.86 -7.17 3.98
C GLY A 210 -11.80 -6.36 2.68
N HIS A 211 -12.95 -5.97 2.14
CA HIS A 211 -13.03 -5.11 0.95
C HIS A 211 -12.49 -3.70 1.21
N GLU A 212 -12.68 -3.16 2.42
CA GLU A 212 -12.11 -1.86 2.80
C GLU A 212 -10.58 -1.92 2.80
N ALA A 213 -9.99 -2.91 3.50
CA ALA A 213 -8.55 -3.08 3.60
C ALA A 213 -7.92 -3.39 2.24
N ARG A 214 -8.39 -4.44 1.54
CA ARG A 214 -7.85 -4.83 0.24
C ARG A 214 -8.05 -3.73 -0.81
N GLY A 215 -9.23 -3.12 -0.82
CA GLY A 215 -9.60 -2.08 -1.77
C GLY A 215 -8.67 -0.87 -1.72
N LEU A 216 -8.31 -0.40 -0.52
CA LEU A 216 -7.34 0.68 -0.36
C LEU A 216 -5.92 0.21 -0.67
N ALA A 217 -5.46 -0.91 -0.12
CA ALA A 217 -4.10 -1.42 -0.38
C ALA A 217 -3.79 -1.54 -1.88
N ASP A 218 -4.68 -2.16 -2.65
CA ASP A 218 -4.51 -2.35 -4.10
C ASP A 218 -4.43 -1.02 -4.88
N ARG A 219 -5.09 0.04 -4.38
CA ARG A 219 -5.09 1.35 -5.04
C ARG A 219 -3.82 2.12 -4.78
N PHE A 220 -3.33 2.06 -3.55
CA PHE A 220 -2.06 2.67 -3.20
C PHE A 220 -0.91 1.97 -3.89
N GLU A 221 -0.94 0.64 -3.99
CA GLU A 221 -0.01 -0.13 -4.82
C GLU A 221 0.00 0.35 -6.28
N ARG A 222 -1.18 0.40 -6.92
CA ARG A 222 -1.28 0.88 -8.32
C ARG A 222 -0.80 2.32 -8.47
N ALA A 223 -1.11 3.20 -7.54
CA ALA A 223 -0.70 4.61 -7.59
C ALA A 223 0.83 4.76 -7.45
N LEU A 224 1.47 3.98 -6.58
CA LEU A 224 2.93 3.95 -6.45
C LEU A 224 3.60 3.47 -7.74
N ARG A 225 3.11 2.36 -8.31
CA ARG A 225 3.63 1.82 -9.58
C ARG A 225 3.49 2.81 -10.74
N GLN A 226 2.33 3.47 -10.85
CA GLN A 226 2.11 4.49 -11.88
C GLN A 226 3.09 5.65 -11.76
N ARG A 227 3.40 6.09 -10.54
CA ARG A 227 4.36 7.18 -10.30
C ARG A 227 5.79 6.77 -10.58
N ALA A 228 6.19 5.58 -10.14
CA ALA A 228 7.54 5.04 -10.39
C ALA A 228 7.82 4.79 -11.88
N GLY A 229 6.79 4.38 -12.64
CA GLY A 229 6.89 4.11 -14.07
C GLY A 229 6.72 5.33 -14.99
N THR A 230 6.30 6.49 -14.45
CA THR A 230 6.22 7.74 -15.24
C THR A 230 7.59 8.40 -15.19
N PRO A 231 8.30 8.57 -16.33
CA PRO A 231 9.51 9.39 -16.35
C PRO A 231 9.11 10.79 -15.87
N THR A 232 9.67 11.25 -14.76
CA THR A 232 9.54 12.65 -14.35
C THR A 232 10.10 13.52 -15.47
N GLU A 233 9.21 14.10 -16.29
CA GLU A 233 9.58 15.22 -17.16
C GLU A 233 10.10 16.33 -16.23
N ARG A 234 11.43 16.52 -16.25
CA ARG A 234 12.05 17.67 -15.59
C ARG A 234 11.44 18.94 -16.20
N PRO A 235 11.07 19.95 -15.39
CA PRO A 235 10.66 21.22 -15.95
C PRO A 235 11.84 21.84 -16.69
N SER A 236 11.61 22.17 -17.96
CA SER A 236 12.50 22.93 -18.84
C SER A 236 12.67 24.37 -18.39
#